data_AF-A0A661TN86-F1
#
_entry.id   AF-A0A661TN86-F1
#
_cell.length_a   1.000
_cell.length_b   1.000
_cell.length_c   1.000
_cell.angle_alpha   90.00
_cell.angle_beta   90.00
_cell.angle_gamma   90.00
#
_symmetry.space_group_name_H-M   'P 1'
#
loop_
_entity.id
_entity.type
_entity.pdbx_description
1 polymer ?
#
loop_
_entity_poly.entity_id
_entity_poly.type
_entity_poly.pdbx_seq_one_letter_code
_entity_poly.pdbx_strand_id
1 'polypeptide(L)'
;YQNGDLFNKCKIWIGGPLSEDTIAYCEGSVGYENDSSFNDWLAVKDDGFKLGLEASGFAMEINNKEGKLLSPEDAAKYLWVRFTNRLTFRR
;
A
#
# COMPACT_ATOMS: atom_id res chain seq x y z
N TYR A 1 -11.61 -7.58 11.04
CA TYR A 1 -12.20 -8.78 11.65
C TYR A 1 -13.37 -9.24 10.81
N GLN A 2 -13.57 -10.54 10.67
CA GLN A 2 -14.73 -11.13 9.97
C GLN A 2 -15.22 -12.31 10.83
N ASN A 3 -16.51 -12.36 11.12
CA ASN A 3 -17.13 -13.38 11.99
C ASN A 3 -16.46 -13.55 13.37
N GLY A 4 -15.90 -12.46 13.93
CA GLY A 4 -15.21 -12.48 15.23
C GLY A 4 -13.69 -12.73 15.14
N ASP A 5 -13.18 -13.19 13.99
CA ASP A 5 -11.77 -13.52 13.82
C ASP A 5 -10.97 -12.43 13.12
N LEU A 6 -9.66 -12.36 13.41
CA LEU A 6 -8.73 -11.46 12.73
C LEU A 6 -8.50 -11.95 11.29
N PHE A 7 -9.29 -11.42 10.37
CA PHE A 7 -9.25 -11.82 8.95
C PHE A 7 -8.15 -11.12 8.14
N ASN A 8 -7.93 -9.83 8.37
CA ASN A 8 -6.91 -9.04 7.66
C ASN A 8 -6.26 -8.04 8.63
N LYS A 9 -5.00 -7.73 8.39
CA LYS A 9 -4.16 -6.76 9.12
C LYS A 9 -3.18 -6.12 8.14
N CYS A 10 -2.70 -4.92 8.41
CA CYS A 10 -1.73 -4.24 7.55
C CYS A 10 -0.66 -3.47 8.32
N LYS A 11 0.59 -3.57 7.86
CA LYS A 11 1.76 -2.87 8.40
C LYS A 11 2.19 -1.79 7.42
N ILE A 12 2.47 -0.60 7.94
CA ILE A 12 3.00 0.55 7.19
C ILE A 12 4.24 1.03 7.93
N TRP A 13 5.35 1.25 7.22
CA TRP A 13 6.58 1.74 7.80
C TRP A 13 7.40 2.53 6.78
N ILE A 14 8.35 3.32 7.27
CA ILE A 14 9.33 4.01 6.44
C ILE A 14 10.51 3.07 6.18
N GLY A 15 10.99 3.06 4.94
CA GLY A 15 11.97 2.13 4.41
C GLY A 15 11.30 1.02 3.61
N GLY A 16 12.02 0.47 2.64
CA GLY A 16 11.48 -0.53 1.72
C GLY A 16 12.54 -1.13 0.81
N PRO A 17 12.13 -1.94 -0.17
CA PRO A 17 13.06 -2.68 -1.04
C PRO A 17 13.93 -1.79 -1.93
N LEU A 18 13.50 -0.56 -2.22
CA LEU A 18 14.20 0.34 -3.13
C LEU A 18 15.04 1.40 -2.42
N SER A 19 14.59 1.87 -1.26
CA SER A 19 15.27 2.93 -0.51
C SER A 19 14.75 3.07 0.93
N GLU A 20 15.55 3.73 1.76
CA GLU A 20 15.22 4.01 3.18
C GLU A 20 14.11 5.05 3.36
N ASP A 21 13.77 5.80 2.31
CA ASP A 21 12.79 6.90 2.32
C ASP A 21 11.45 6.53 1.64
N THR A 22 11.27 5.27 1.23
CA THR A 22 9.97 4.76 0.76
C THR A 22 9.00 4.50 1.90
N ILE A 23 7.71 4.45 1.60
CA ILE A 23 6.68 3.98 2.53
C ILE A 23 6.31 2.56 2.11
N ALA A 24 6.81 1.55 2.82
CA ALA A 24 6.47 0.16 2.54
C ALA A 24 5.11 -0.21 3.14
N TYR A 25 4.42 -1.12 2.46
CA TYR A 25 3.11 -1.58 2.82
C TYR A 25 3.00 -3.11 2.72
N CYS A 26 2.39 -3.71 3.73
CA CYS A 26 2.09 -5.13 3.75
C CYS A 26 0.72 -5.39 4.38
N GLU A 27 -0.02 -6.37 3.88
CA GLU A 27 -1.33 -6.80 4.34
C GLU A 27 -1.51 -8.33 4.26
N GLY A 28 -2.53 -8.85 4.93
CA GLY A 28 -2.85 -10.27 4.96
C GLY A 28 -2.29 -10.98 6.20
N SER A 29 -1.87 -12.23 6.04
CA SER A 29 -1.40 -13.06 7.16
C SER A 29 0.11 -12.89 7.41
N VAL A 30 0.54 -11.68 7.80
CA VAL A 30 1.97 -11.36 8.03
C VAL A 30 2.35 -11.19 9.52
N GLY A 31 3.57 -11.60 9.88
CA GLY A 31 4.12 -11.37 11.22
C GLY A 31 4.57 -9.91 11.39
N TYR A 32 4.18 -9.23 12.48
CA TYR A 32 4.51 -7.80 12.64
C TYR A 32 5.95 -7.55 13.11
N GLU A 33 6.48 -8.46 13.93
CA GLU A 33 7.66 -8.23 14.76
C GLU A 33 8.98 -8.25 13.99
N ASN A 34 9.15 -9.15 13.01
CA ASN A 34 10.43 -9.37 12.30
C ASN A 34 10.27 -9.68 10.79
N ASP A 35 9.15 -9.26 10.19
CA ASP A 35 8.93 -9.43 8.75
C ASP A 35 9.08 -8.09 8.02
N SER A 36 9.93 -8.08 6.99
CA SER A 36 10.14 -6.99 6.05
C SER A 36 9.54 -7.27 4.68
N SER A 37 8.82 -8.38 4.51
CA SER A 37 8.05 -8.68 3.31
C SER A 37 6.97 -7.62 3.11
N PHE A 38 6.80 -7.20 1.86
CA PHE A 38 5.86 -6.15 1.47
C PHE A 38 5.00 -6.64 0.30
N ASN A 39 3.83 -6.04 0.15
CA ASN A 39 2.98 -6.23 -1.02
C ASN A 39 2.98 -5.02 -1.95
N ASP A 40 3.44 -3.87 -1.45
CA ASP A 40 3.50 -2.61 -2.16
C ASP A 40 4.46 -1.65 -1.46
N TRP A 41 4.77 -0.54 -2.13
CA TRP A 41 5.41 0.62 -1.52
C TRP A 41 4.98 1.89 -2.25
N LEU A 42 5.08 3.02 -1.55
CA LEU A 42 4.94 4.35 -2.11
C LEU A 42 6.32 5.03 -2.11
N ALA A 43 6.68 5.65 -3.22
CA ALA A 43 7.90 6.44 -3.34
C ALA A 43 7.53 7.91 -3.61
N VAL A 44 8.31 8.84 -3.08
CA VAL A 44 8.21 10.24 -3.47
C VAL A 44 8.70 10.39 -4.90
N LYS A 45 7.94 11.10 -5.72
CA LYS A 45 8.29 11.44 -7.09
C LYS A 45 8.03 12.92 -7.36
N ASP A 46 8.87 13.47 -8.22
CA ASP A 46 8.81 14.82 -8.72
C ASP A 46 8.59 14.76 -10.24
N ASP A 47 7.53 15.41 -10.74
CA ASP A 47 7.28 15.53 -12.18
C ASP A 47 7.87 16.82 -12.81
N GLY A 48 8.65 17.57 -12.03
CA GLY A 48 9.23 18.85 -12.39
C GLY A 48 8.34 20.05 -12.07
N PHE A 49 7.09 19.83 -11.67
CA PHE A 49 6.13 20.87 -11.30
C PHE A 49 5.51 20.65 -9.91
N LYS A 50 5.39 19.39 -9.49
CA LYS A 50 4.84 19.00 -8.19
C LYS A 50 5.50 17.74 -7.66
N LEU A 51 5.56 17.69 -6.33
CA LEU A 51 5.86 16.47 -5.60
C LEU A 51 4.57 15.68 -5.34
N GLY A 52 4.69 14.37 -5.41
CA GLY A 52 3.62 13.45 -5.03
C GLY A 52 4.15 12.05 -4.76
N LEU A 53 3.22 11.12 -4.56
CA LEU A 53 3.54 9.73 -4.29
C LEU A 53 3.26 8.87 -5.52
N GLU A 54 4.16 7.96 -5.83
CA GLU A 54 3.96 6.92 -6.82
C GLU A 54 3.90 5.57 -6.11
N ALA A 55 2.82 4.83 -6.36
CA ALA A 55 2.72 3.45 -5.91
C ALA A 55 3.52 2.53 -6.84
N SER A 56 4.07 1.45 -6.28
CA SER A 56 4.87 0.48 -7.03
C SER A 56 4.12 -0.25 -8.16
N GLY A 57 2.79 -0.19 -8.14
CA GLY A 57 1.93 -0.85 -9.14
C GLY A 57 1.74 -2.36 -8.92
N PHE A 58 2.32 -2.94 -7.85
CA PHE A 58 2.14 -4.36 -7.54
C PHE A 58 0.72 -4.73 -7.12
N ALA A 59 -0.15 -3.76 -6.79
CA ALA A 59 -1.59 -4.00 -6.69
C ALA A 59 -2.21 -4.07 -8.10
N MET A 60 -2.35 -5.29 -8.63
CA MET A 60 -2.89 -5.58 -9.97
C MET A 60 -4.33 -5.07 -10.24
N GLU A 61 -5.02 -4.46 -9.28
CA GLU A 61 -6.48 -4.25 -9.35
C GLU A 61 -6.98 -2.80 -9.16
N ILE A 62 -6.10 -1.85 -8.81
CA ILE A 62 -6.54 -0.45 -8.73
C ILE A 62 -6.13 0.21 -10.04
N ASN A 63 -7.09 0.82 -10.75
CA ASN A 63 -6.92 1.64 -11.96
C ASN A 63 -6.02 2.87 -11.71
N ASN A 64 -4.82 2.66 -11.17
CA ASN A 64 -3.75 3.63 -11.17
C ASN A 64 -3.30 3.70 -12.63
N LYS A 65 -3.76 4.74 -13.31
CA LYS A 65 -3.13 5.18 -14.56
C LYS A 65 -1.63 5.31 -14.25
N GLU A 66 -0.82 4.40 -14.79
CA GLU A 66 0.63 4.45 -14.68
C GLU A 66 1.11 5.88 -14.93
N GLY A 67 1.99 6.40 -14.06
CA GLY A 67 2.53 7.75 -14.16
C GLY A 67 1.70 8.88 -13.54
N LYS A 68 0.57 8.60 -12.86
CA LYS A 68 -0.14 9.64 -12.09
C LYS A 68 0.43 9.77 -10.67
N LEU A 69 1.03 10.91 -10.36
CA LEU A 69 1.37 11.30 -8.98
C LEU A 69 0.12 11.40 -8.11
N LEU A 70 0.14 10.69 -6.99
CA LEU A 70 -0.88 10.67 -5.97
C LEU A 70 -0.64 11.78 -4.94
N SER A 71 -1.72 12.41 -4.50
CA SER A 71 -1.71 13.17 -3.26
C SER A 71 -1.54 12.22 -2.05
N PRO A 72 -1.14 12.72 -0.87
CA PRO A 72 -1.15 11.92 0.35
C PRO A 72 -2.49 11.24 0.62
N GLU A 73 -3.60 11.95 0.38
CA GLU A 73 -4.95 11.45 0.57
C GLU A 73 -5.30 10.35 -0.44
N ASP A 74 -4.93 10.52 -1.72
CA ASP A 74 -5.14 9.51 -2.75
C ASP A 74 -4.30 8.25 -2.48
N ALA A 75 -3.06 8.42 -1.99
CA ALA A 75 -2.18 7.31 -1.64
C ALA A 75 -2.70 6.54 -0.41
N ALA A 76 -3.18 7.25 0.61
CA ALA A 76 -3.84 6.62 1.75
C ALA A 76 -5.10 5.86 1.32
N LYS A 77 -5.91 6.46 0.44
CA LYS A 77 -7.11 5.82 -0.12
C LYS A 77 -6.76 4.58 -0.95
N TYR A 78 -5.71 4.63 -1.75
CA TYR A 78 -5.19 3.49 -2.51
C TYR A 78 -4.88 2.30 -1.61
N LEU A 79 -4.10 2.51 -0.54
CA LEU A 79 -3.77 1.44 0.41
C LEU A 79 -5.00 0.97 1.20
N TRP A 80 -5.91 1.88 1.55
CA TRP A 80 -7.12 1.55 2.29
C TRP A 80 -8.12 0.71 1.47
N VAL A 81 -8.33 1.06 0.20
CA VAL A 81 -9.20 0.27 -0.70
C VAL A 81 -8.62 -1.13 -0.86
N ARG A 82 -7.31 -1.25 -1.05
CA ARG A 82 -6.63 -2.56 -1.12
C ARG A 82 -6.88 -3.40 0.14
N PHE A 83 -6.66 -2.81 1.31
CA PHE A 83 -6.90 -3.46 2.61
C PHE A 83 -8.33 -3.95 2.80
N THR A 84 -9.29 -3.09 2.46
CA THR A 84 -10.71 -3.31 2.75
C THR A 84 -11.40 -4.19 1.72
N ASN A 85 -10.94 -4.21 0.46
CA ASN A 85 -11.50 -5.08 -0.58
C ASN A 85 -11.47 -6.57 -0.18
N ARG A 86 -10.43 -6.99 0.55
CA ARG A 86 -10.34 -8.36 1.08
C ARG A 86 -11.44 -8.69 2.08
N LEU A 87 -11.95 -7.69 2.81
CA LEU A 87 -13.02 -7.88 3.81
C LEU A 87 -14.40 -8.01 3.16
N THR A 88 -14.57 -7.45 1.96
CA THR A 88 -15.84 -7.42 1.24
C THR A 88 -16.01 -8.58 0.26
N PHE A 89 -14.93 -9.28 -0.09
CA PHE A 89 -14.99 -10.38 -1.05
C PHE A 89 -15.73 -11.59 -0.44
N ARG A 90 -16.99 -11.77 -0.83
CA ARG A 90 -17.73 -13.03 -0.62
C ARG A 90 -17.30 -14.01 -1.72
N ARG A 91 -16.73 -15.15 -1.32
CA ARG A 91 -16.60 -16.32 -2.19
C ARG A 91 -17.98 -16.93 -2.47
#